data_AF-A0A350X1B7-F1
#
_entry.id   AF-A0A350X1B7-F1
#
_cell.length_a   1.000
_cell.length_b   1.000
_cell.length_c   1.000
_cell.angle_alpha   90.00
_cell.angle_beta   90.00
_cell.angle_gamma   90.00
#
_symmetry.space_group_name_H-M   'P 1'
#
loop_
_entity.id
_entity.type
_entity.pdbx_description
1 polymer ?
#
loop_
_entity_poly.entity_id
_entity_poly.type
_entity_poly.pdbx_seq_one_letter_code
_entity_poly.pdbx_strand_id
1 'polypeptide(L)'
;MLIYWKPGTNQVLEQGNYDQVVLEATRKIQKWGETELHLQNDFLEQFIQEKTNEFAGSYLKLKLPYQTLEECRGHIDTFNAQYGDVVTIFPYDRWVWRQRLETIQYSDYDYDGVTIINTLVDQKDHKTSTFEFMN
;
A
#
# COMPACT_ATOMS: atom_id res chain seq x y z
N MET A 1 6.20 -5.11 15.14
CA MET A 1 4.79 -5.42 14.78
C MET A 1 4.55 -5.30 13.28
N LEU A 2 3.65 -6.11 12.72
CA LEU A 2 3.19 -6.00 11.33
C LEU A 2 1.93 -5.13 11.27
N ILE A 3 1.92 -4.12 10.40
CA ILE A 3 0.79 -3.23 10.15
C ILE A 3 0.56 -3.03 8.65
N TYR A 4 -0.63 -2.53 8.31
CA TYR A 4 -1.03 -2.09 6.99
C TYR A 4 -1.36 -0.60 7.05
N TRP A 5 -0.61 0.21 6.31
CA TRP A 5 -0.78 1.66 6.26
C TRP A 5 -1.32 2.09 4.89
N LYS A 6 -2.38 2.88 4.88
CA LYS A 6 -2.93 3.53 3.69
C LYS A 6 -2.57 5.02 3.71
N PRO A 7 -1.59 5.47 2.91
CA PRO A 7 -1.07 6.85 2.99
C PRO A 7 -2.14 7.90 2.71
N GLY A 8 -2.93 7.73 1.64
CA GLY A 8 -3.96 8.70 1.24
C GLY A 8 -5.03 9.02 2.28
N THR A 9 -5.22 8.17 3.30
CA THR A 9 -6.16 8.43 4.41
C THR A 9 -5.48 8.37 5.77
N ASN A 10 -4.15 8.25 5.79
CA ASN A 10 -3.35 7.92 6.96
C ASN A 10 -3.96 6.82 7.87
N GLN A 11 -4.53 5.78 7.26
CA GLN A 11 -5.17 4.71 8.03
C GLN A 11 -4.14 3.64 8.36
N VAL A 12 -4.00 3.29 9.64
CA VAL A 12 -3.16 2.17 10.10
C VAL A 12 -4.05 1.05 10.63
N LEU A 13 -3.82 -0.17 10.15
CA LEU A 13 -4.55 -1.38 10.52
C LEU A 13 -3.58 -2.49 10.92
N GLU A 14 -4.01 -3.34 11.85
CA GLU A 14 -3.42 -4.66 12.05
C GLU A 14 -3.99 -5.67 11.05
N GLN A 15 -3.39 -6.85 10.96
CA GLN A 15 -3.73 -7.85 9.95
C GLN A 15 -5.22 -8.24 9.95
N GLY A 16 -5.81 -8.55 11.11
CA GLY A 16 -7.23 -8.94 11.17
C GLY A 16 -8.17 -7.87 10.62
N ASN A 17 -7.91 -6.61 10.94
CA ASN A 17 -8.71 -5.48 10.46
C ASN A 17 -8.48 -5.22 8.96
N TYR A 18 -7.24 -5.39 8.48
CA TYR A 18 -6.94 -5.32 7.05
C TYR A 18 -7.68 -6.41 6.26
N ASP A 19 -7.64 -7.65 6.72
CA ASP A 19 -8.30 -8.79 6.07
C ASP A 19 -9.82 -8.57 6.00
N GLN A 20 -10.42 -8.03 7.08
CA GLN A 20 -11.84 -7.67 7.09
C GLN A 20 -12.17 -6.57 6.08
N VAL A 21 -11.37 -5.50 6.03
CA VAL A 21 -11.58 -4.39 5.09
C VAL A 21 -11.45 -4.85 3.63
N VAL A 22 -10.50 -5.73 3.32
CA VAL A 22 -10.35 -6.32 1.97
C VAL A 22 -11.54 -7.22 1.63
N LEU A 23 -12.02 -8.03 2.57
CA LEU A 23 -13.21 -8.87 2.37
C LEU A 23 -14.47 -8.03 2.10
N GLU A 24 -14.67 -6.95 2.86
CA GLU A 24 -15.78 -6.03 2.65
C GLU A 24 -15.69 -5.31 1.30
N ALA A 25 -14.49 -4.88 0.90
CA ALA A 25 -14.26 -4.29 -0.41
C ALA A 25 -14.56 -5.29 -1.54
N THR A 26 -14.09 -6.53 -1.42
CA THR A 26 -14.35 -7.61 -2.39
C THR A 26 -15.84 -7.82 -2.60
N ARG A 27 -16.62 -7.88 -1.52
CA ARG A 27 -18.09 -8.01 -1.59
C ARG A 27 -18.77 -6.83 -2.27
N LYS A 28 -18.30 -5.60 -2.00
CA LYS A 28 -18.83 -4.39 -2.64
C LYS A 28 -18.51 -4.36 -4.14
N ILE A 29 -17.29 -4.74 -4.51
CA ILE A 29 -16.83 -4.84 -5.89
C ILE A 29 -17.65 -5.90 -6.64
N GLN A 30 -17.83 -7.09 -6.06
CA GLN A 30 -18.67 -8.14 -6.63
C GLN A 30 -20.09 -7.62 -6.89
N LYS A 31 -20.73 -7.06 -5.86
CA LYS A 31 -22.09 -6.52 -5.99
C LYS A 31 -22.16 -5.48 -7.10
N TRP A 32 -21.20 -4.57 -7.18
CA TRP A 32 -21.17 -3.54 -8.22
C TRP A 32 -20.98 -4.13 -9.63
N GLY A 33 -20.08 -5.11 -9.77
CA GLY A 33 -19.86 -5.85 -11.01
C GLY A 33 -21.12 -6.58 -11.49
N GLU A 34 -21.87 -7.20 -10.58
CA GLU A 34 -23.12 -7.91 -10.88
C GLU A 34 -24.28 -6.95 -11.19
N THR A 35 -24.48 -5.90 -10.37
CA THR A 35 -25.71 -5.08 -10.43
C THR A 35 -25.60 -3.88 -11.36
N GLU A 36 -24.46 -3.19 -11.39
CA GLU A 36 -24.30 -1.95 -12.15
C GLU A 36 -23.64 -2.20 -13.51
N LEU A 37 -22.69 -3.13 -13.56
CA LEU A 37 -21.96 -3.46 -14.79
C LEU A 37 -22.51 -4.69 -15.51
N HIS A 38 -23.39 -5.46 -14.87
CA HIS A 38 -23.98 -6.69 -15.41
C HIS A 38 -22.94 -7.71 -15.90
N LEU A 39 -21.77 -7.76 -15.26
CA LEU A 39 -20.73 -8.74 -15.54
C LEU A 39 -21.16 -10.12 -15.02
N GLN A 40 -20.77 -11.17 -15.74
CA GLN A 40 -21.09 -12.55 -15.40
C GLN A 40 -19.91 -13.48 -15.71
N ASN A 41 -19.87 -14.64 -15.06
CA ASN A 41 -18.87 -15.70 -15.26
C ASN A 41 -17.44 -15.14 -15.16
N ASP A 42 -16.53 -15.60 -16.02
CA ASP A 42 -15.11 -15.26 -16.03
C ASP A 42 -14.84 -13.75 -16.04
N PHE A 43 -15.67 -12.95 -16.71
CA PHE A 43 -15.51 -11.49 -16.73
C PHE A 43 -15.76 -10.87 -15.35
N LEU A 44 -16.74 -11.38 -14.60
CA LEU A 44 -17.00 -10.94 -13.24
C LEU A 44 -15.87 -11.37 -12.31
N GLU A 45 -15.40 -12.61 -12.43
CA GLU A 45 -14.30 -13.12 -11.59
C GLU A 45 -13.01 -12.32 -11.80
N GLN A 46 -12.63 -12.08 -13.06
CA GLN A 46 -11.47 -11.27 -13.39
C GLN A 46 -11.62 -9.84 -12.86
N PHE A 47 -12.79 -9.23 -13.04
CA PHE A 47 -13.07 -7.89 -12.53
C PHE A 47 -12.93 -7.81 -11.00
N ILE A 48 -13.51 -8.78 -10.27
CA ILE A 48 -13.40 -8.86 -8.80
C ILE A 48 -11.94 -8.97 -8.40
N GLN A 49 -11.20 -9.88 -9.03
CA GLN A 49 -9.80 -10.14 -8.70
C GLN A 49 -8.92 -8.91 -8.94
N GLU A 50 -9.04 -8.26 -10.11
CA GLU A 50 -8.27 -7.07 -10.46
C GLU A 50 -8.56 -5.91 -9.51
N LYS A 51 -9.83 -5.60 -9.28
CA LYS A 51 -10.22 -4.47 -8.42
C LYS A 51 -9.96 -4.71 -6.94
N THR A 52 -10.08 -5.95 -6.48
CA THR A 52 -9.70 -6.31 -5.10
C THR A 52 -8.19 -6.18 -4.92
N ASN A 53 -7.39 -6.63 -5.89
CA ASN A 53 -5.93 -6.46 -5.86
C ASN A 53 -5.50 -4.99 -5.89
N GLU A 54 -6.16 -4.17 -6.71
CA GLU A 54 -5.94 -2.72 -6.75
C GLU A 54 -6.25 -2.09 -5.38
N PHE A 55 -7.40 -2.43 -4.78
CA PHE A 55 -7.81 -1.94 -3.47
C PHE A 55 -6.87 -2.38 -2.34
N ALA A 56 -6.60 -3.68 -2.23
CA ALA A 56 -5.66 -4.24 -1.27
C ALA A 56 -4.27 -3.61 -1.41
N GLY A 57 -3.89 -3.37 -2.66
CA GLY A 57 -2.72 -2.65 -3.07
C GLY A 57 -2.66 -1.16 -2.65
N SER A 58 -3.76 -0.54 -2.23
CA SER A 58 -3.68 0.82 -1.67
C SER A 58 -3.02 0.85 -0.28
N TYR A 59 -2.77 -0.31 0.33
CA TYR A 59 -2.08 -0.45 1.61
C TYR A 59 -0.62 -0.88 1.44
N LEU A 60 0.25 -0.28 2.24
CA LEU A 60 1.63 -0.69 2.44
C LEU A 60 1.71 -1.63 3.64
N LYS A 61 2.27 -2.80 3.43
CA LYS A 61 2.53 -3.78 4.49
C LYS A 61 3.89 -3.46 5.13
N LEU A 62 3.86 -2.94 6.36
CA LEU A 62 5.05 -2.48 7.08
C LEU A 62 5.31 -3.37 8.29
N LYS A 63 6.56 -3.81 8.46
CA LYS A 63 7.04 -4.36 9.73
C LYS A 63 7.78 -3.24 10.46
N LEU A 64 7.32 -2.85 11.65
CA LEU A 64 7.97 -1.84 12.49
C LEU A 64 8.56 -2.48 13.75
N PRO A 65 9.55 -1.87 14.44
CA PRO A 65 10.18 -2.46 15.63
C PRO A 65 9.36 -2.31 16.92
N TYR A 66 8.17 -1.69 16.86
CA TYR A 66 7.30 -1.47 18.02
C TYR A 66 6.49 -2.71 18.42
N GLN A 67 6.00 -2.70 19.67
CA GLN A 67 5.27 -3.80 20.28
C GLN A 67 3.75 -3.64 20.12
N THR A 68 3.26 -2.40 20.04
CA THR A 68 1.82 -2.10 20.01
C THR A 68 1.40 -1.36 18.75
N LEU A 69 0.10 -1.45 18.42
CA LEU A 69 -0.50 -0.72 17.30
C LEU A 69 -0.46 0.79 17.54
N GLU A 70 -0.58 1.22 18.79
CA GLU A 70 -0.58 2.63 19.18
C GLU A 70 0.78 3.28 18.94
N GLU A 71 1.87 2.63 19.32
CA GLU A 71 3.24 3.09 19.01
C GLU A 71 3.48 3.16 17.50
N CYS A 72 3.04 2.13 16.76
CA CYS A 72 3.12 2.13 15.30
C CYS A 72 2.32 3.30 14.70
N ARG A 73 1.12 3.57 15.21
CA ARG A 73 0.28 4.67 14.76
C ARG A 73 0.92 6.02 15.06
N GLY A 74 1.41 6.24 16.28
CA GLY A 74 2.09 7.49 16.65
C GLY A 74 3.32 7.77 15.78
N HIS A 75 4.08 6.73 15.42
CA HIS A 75 5.19 6.84 14.48
C HIS A 75 4.71 7.27 13.08
N ILE A 76 3.70 6.59 12.55
CA ILE A 76 3.14 6.88 11.21
C ILE A 76 2.48 8.28 11.18
N ASP A 77 1.84 8.71 12.26
CA ASP A 77 1.25 10.04 12.35
C ASP A 77 2.34 11.12 12.34
N THR A 78 3.46 10.90 13.05
CA THR A 78 4.62 11.80 13.01
C THR A 78 5.20 11.87 11.60
N PHE A 79 5.35 10.72 10.93
CA PHE A 79 5.79 10.66 9.54
C PHE A 79 4.83 11.44 8.61
N ASN A 80 3.51 11.26 8.75
CA ASN A 80 2.52 11.97 7.93
C ASN A 80 2.49 13.46 8.23
N ALA A 81 2.73 13.89 9.47
CA ALA A 81 2.84 15.32 9.79
C ALA A 81 4.07 15.95 9.13
N GLN A 82 5.20 15.22 9.08
CA GLN A 82 6.43 15.71 8.45
C GLN A 82 6.38 15.70 6.92
N TYR A 83 5.71 14.73 6.32
CA TYR A 83 5.69 14.51 4.87
C TYR A 83 4.31 14.69 4.23
N GLY A 84 3.35 15.27 4.95
CA GLY A 84 1.95 15.37 4.54
C GLY A 84 1.77 15.98 3.16
N ASP A 85 2.51 17.03 2.85
CA ASP A 85 2.49 17.66 1.52
C ASP A 85 2.88 16.67 0.41
N VAL A 86 3.92 15.87 0.63
CA VAL A 86 4.33 14.83 -0.30
C VAL A 86 3.29 13.70 -0.35
N VAL A 87 2.66 13.36 0.79
CA VAL A 87 1.60 12.36 0.87
C VAL A 87 0.41 12.74 0.00
N THR A 88 0.05 14.02 -0.05
CA THR A 88 -1.02 14.50 -0.93
C THR A 88 -0.69 14.41 -2.42
N ILE A 89 0.60 14.53 -2.79
CA ILE A 89 1.05 14.42 -4.18
C ILE A 89 1.12 12.95 -4.62
N PHE A 90 1.52 12.05 -3.73
CA PHE A 90 1.78 10.64 -4.03
C PHE A 90 0.98 9.66 -3.15
N PRO A 91 -0.32 9.84 -2.89
CA PRO A 91 -1.05 9.14 -1.81
C PRO A 91 -1.13 7.61 -1.98
N TYR A 92 -0.88 7.12 -3.19
CA TYR A 92 -0.93 5.71 -3.56
C TYR A 92 0.34 5.22 -4.26
N ASP A 93 1.38 6.05 -4.40
CA ASP A 93 2.64 5.66 -5.04
C ASP A 93 3.50 4.88 -4.03
N ARG A 94 3.40 3.56 -4.08
CA ARG A 94 4.12 2.67 -3.16
C ARG A 94 5.62 2.79 -3.28
N TRP A 95 6.15 3.04 -4.48
CA TRP A 95 7.58 3.21 -4.69
C TRP A 95 8.09 4.43 -3.92
N VAL A 96 7.39 5.58 -4.00
CA VAL A 96 7.75 6.78 -3.25
C VAL A 96 7.80 6.51 -1.75
N TRP A 97 6.77 5.86 -1.20
CA TRP A 97 6.71 5.58 0.24
C TRP A 97 7.72 4.53 0.68
N ARG A 98 7.99 3.55 -0.18
CA ARG A 98 9.05 2.57 0.05
C ARG A 98 10.39 3.25 0.17
N GLN A 99 10.77 4.01 -0.84
CA GLN A 99 12.02 4.76 -0.83
C GLN A 99 12.11 5.67 0.38
N ARG A 100 11.02 6.35 0.76
CA ARG A 100 11.05 7.29 1.88
C ARG A 100 11.14 6.59 3.24
N LEU A 101 10.38 5.53 3.48
CA LEU A 101 10.41 4.79 4.74
C LEU A 101 11.70 3.96 4.91
N GLU A 102 12.27 3.45 3.83
CA GLU A 102 13.54 2.71 3.87
C GLU A 102 14.77 3.64 4.06
N THR A 103 14.66 4.95 3.79
CA THR A 103 15.78 5.90 3.85
C THR A 103 15.80 6.81 5.08
N ILE A 104 14.84 6.68 5.99
CA ILE A 104 14.87 7.42 7.26
C ILE A 104 15.80 6.69 8.23
N GLN A 105 16.83 7.38 8.73
CA GLN A 105 17.66 6.89 9.82
C GLN A 105 16.87 6.95 11.13
N TYR A 106 16.74 5.80 11.79
CA TYR A 106 15.93 5.66 12.99
C TYR A 106 16.81 5.74 14.25
N SER A 107 17.46 6.89 14.47
CA SER A 107 18.33 7.22 15.63
C SER A 107 19.63 6.40 15.78
N ASP A 108 20.47 6.74 16.76
CA ASP A 108 21.81 6.16 17.05
C ASP A 108 21.82 4.64 17.34
N TYR A 109 20.65 3.99 17.36
CA TYR A 109 20.48 2.55 17.53
C TYR A 109 19.76 1.97 16.30
N ASP A 110 20.38 2.16 15.13
CA ASP A 110 19.97 1.54 13.87
C ASP A 110 20.09 0.01 13.98
N TYR A 111 18.93 -0.66 14.05
CA TYR A 111 18.80 -2.08 13.72
C TYR A 111 17.58 -2.22 12.81
N ASP A 112 17.79 -2.28 11.50
CA ASP A 112 16.95 -2.97 10.50
C ASP A 112 15.41 -2.92 10.75
N GLY A 113 14.87 -1.72 11.01
CA GLY A 113 13.57 -1.61 11.69
C GLY A 113 12.34 -1.67 10.79
N VAL A 114 12.45 -1.25 9.53
CA VAL A 114 11.32 -1.14 8.59
C VAL A 114 11.53 -2.01 7.37
N THR A 115 10.81 -3.13 7.30
CA THR A 115 10.80 -4.00 6.12
C THR A 115 9.45 -3.90 5.43
N ILE A 116 9.45 -3.55 4.14
CA ILE A 116 8.27 -3.61 3.29
C ILE A 116 8.17 -5.01 2.69
N ILE A 117 7.15 -5.75 3.11
CA ILE A 117 7.03 -7.19 2.80
C ILE A 117 6.45 -7.44 1.40
N ASN A 118 5.83 -6.43 0.77
CA ASN A 118 5.21 -6.62 -0.54
C ASN A 118 6.18 -6.29 -1.70
N THR A 119 6.86 -7.33 -2.18
CA THR A 119 7.30 -7.45 -3.58
C THR A 119 6.09 -7.77 -4.46
N LEU A 120 5.28 -6.77 -4.81
CA LEU A 120 4.52 -6.84 -6.05
C LEU A 120 5.21 -5.87 -6.99
N VAL A 121 5.82 -6.44 -8.02
CA VAL A 121 6.50 -5.78 -9.13
C VAL A 121 5.70 -4.55 -9.52
N ASP A 122 6.29 -3.38 -9.31
CA ASP A 122 5.77 -2.17 -9.92
C ASP A 122 5.68 -2.45 -11.42
N GLN A 123 4.48 -2.31 -12.02
CA GLN A 123 4.37 -2.32 -13.48
C GLN A 123 5.20 -1.19 -14.14
N LYS A 124 5.81 -0.28 -13.36
CA LYS A 124 6.82 0.67 -13.82
C LYS A 124 8.16 0.04 -14.20
N ASP A 125 8.46 -1.21 -13.81
CA ASP A 125 9.66 -1.93 -14.29
C ASP A 125 9.56 -2.38 -15.77
N HIS A 126 8.42 -2.15 -16.43
CA HIS A 126 8.31 -2.23 -17.89
C HIS A 126 8.36 -0.84 -18.52
N LYS A 127 9.55 -0.22 -18.46
CA LYS A 127 10.17 0.60 -19.52
C LYS A 127 11.45 1.25 -18.99
N THR A 128 12.47 0.44 -18.73
CA THR A 128 13.82 0.87 -19.15
C THR A 128 13.82 0.80 -20.68
N SER A 129 13.13 1.75 -21.33
CA SER A 129 13.40 2.05 -22.72
C SER A 129 14.81 2.60 -22.74
N THR A 130 15.75 1.74 -23.13
CA THR A 130 17.03 2.12 -23.69
C THR A 130 16.78 3.17 -24.76
N PHE A 131 16.80 4.45 -24.37
CA PHE A 131 17.13 5.52 -25.29
C PHE A 131 18.64 5.43 -25.47
N GLU A 132 19.05 4.54 -26.37
CA GLU A 132 20.35 4.68 -27.02
C GLU A 132 20.29 5.98 -27.81
N PHE A 133 20.95 7.02 -27.29
CA PHE A 133 21.33 8.16 -28.08
C PHE A 133 22.31 7.68 -29.15
N MET A 134 21.80 7.43 -30.36
CA MET A 134 22.65 7.38 -31.55
C MET A 134 23.13 8.80 -31.84
N ASN A 135 24.40 9.07 -31.51
CA ASN A 135 25.22 10.08 -32.18
C ASN A 135 25.98 9.41 -33.31
#